data_AF-A0A832VL90-F1
#
_entry.id   AF-A0A832VL90-F1
#
_cell.length_a   1.000
_cell.length_b   1.000
_cell.length_c   1.000
_cell.angle_alpha   90.00
_cell.angle_beta   90.00
_cell.angle_gamma   90.00
#
_symmetry.space_group_name_H-M   'P 1'
#
loop_
_entity.id
_entity.type
_entity.pdbx_description
1 polymer ?
#
loop_
_entity_poly.entity_id
_entity_poly.type
_entity_poly.pdbx_seq_one_letter_code
_entity_poly.pdbx_strand_id
1 'polypeptide(L)'
;MEKEAVLYERLPNDKVRCLACARYCEIGRGQIGLCGIRGNKAGKLVLYVYGKVAAVHIDPIEKKPVMHYKPGTKIFSIGTTGCNWLCRYCQNFDLSQRRKIEGDDYSPEQLVGRALEYGCHGMAYTYNEPTIFMEFARDCGVLARKAGLFNIFVSNGYCTPESVSMMKDFLDCITVDFKGNGEKEFVRKFVGIPNSQPVFDTVTMLKDTKIHVEITDLVVPKVGDNLEYAKKLSQFVYDTYGPEMPIHFLRFHPDYKMMDFPVTPTKTLENHYNIAKQVGLKYVYIGNVPGHPYESTYCSECKKIVIRRYSVDILEWNLDENNCCRFCSNKIPIVGGLDKGYREKRFEFVI
;
A
#
# COMPACT_ATOMS: atom_id res chain seq x y z
N MET A 1 2.66 -11.69 -21.78
CA MET A 1 1.54 -12.00 -22.70
C MET A 1 0.40 -11.04 -22.43
N GLU A 2 -0.21 -10.39 -23.41
CA GLU A 2 -1.37 -9.52 -23.10
C GLU A 2 -2.62 -10.34 -22.72
N LYS A 3 -3.52 -9.78 -21.92
CA LYS A 3 -4.78 -10.44 -21.51
C LYS A 3 -5.96 -9.47 -21.59
N GLU A 4 -7.13 -9.95 -22.02
CA GLU A 4 -8.38 -9.17 -21.89
C GLU A 4 -8.64 -8.88 -20.40
N ALA A 5 -8.75 -7.60 -20.05
CA ALA A 5 -9.11 -7.16 -18.70
C ALA A 5 -10.59 -7.43 -18.45
N VAL A 6 -11.00 -7.57 -17.19
CA VAL A 6 -12.40 -7.83 -16.83
C VAL A 6 -13.07 -6.67 -16.09
N LEU A 7 -12.29 -5.72 -15.60
CA LEU A 7 -12.80 -4.51 -14.94
C LEU A 7 -13.10 -3.41 -15.97
N TYR A 8 -14.13 -3.60 -16.79
CA TYR A 8 -14.59 -2.58 -17.74
C TYR A 8 -16.04 -2.73 -18.17
N GLU A 9 -16.63 -1.61 -18.59
CA GLU A 9 -17.91 -1.57 -19.30
C GLU A 9 -17.68 -1.26 -20.77
N ARG A 10 -18.51 -1.83 -21.65
CA ARG A 10 -18.56 -1.46 -23.06
C ARG A 10 -19.46 -0.23 -23.23
N LEU A 11 -18.99 0.71 -24.03
CA LEU A 11 -19.70 1.93 -24.41
C LEU A 11 -19.95 1.93 -25.93
N PRO A 12 -20.81 2.82 -26.46
CA PRO A 12 -21.01 2.95 -27.90
C PRO A 12 -19.71 3.24 -28.67
N ASN A 13 -19.69 2.92 -29.97
CA ASN A 13 -18.59 3.19 -30.90
C ASN A 13 -17.25 2.54 -30.51
N ASP A 14 -17.28 1.27 -30.12
CA ASP A 14 -16.11 0.51 -29.64
C ASP A 14 -15.37 1.16 -28.46
N LYS A 15 -15.98 2.10 -27.72
CA LYS A 15 -15.36 2.72 -26.55
C LYS A 15 -15.54 1.80 -25.33
N VAL A 16 -14.65 1.91 -24.36
CA VAL A 16 -14.76 1.20 -23.07
C VAL A 16 -14.57 2.16 -21.91
N ARG A 17 -15.24 1.92 -20.79
CA ARG A 17 -14.95 2.57 -19.51
C ARG A 17 -14.18 1.61 -18.62
N CYS A 18 -12.94 1.96 -18.28
CA CYS A 18 -12.12 1.18 -17.37
C CYS A 18 -12.61 1.35 -15.92
N LEU A 19 -12.84 0.25 -15.22
CA LEU A 19 -13.29 0.19 -13.82
C LEU A 19 -12.18 -0.28 -12.87
N ALA A 20 -10.91 -0.23 -13.28
CA ALA A 20 -9.81 -0.69 -12.44
C ALA A 20 -9.36 0.34 -11.38
N CYS A 21 -9.69 1.62 -11.56
CA CYS A 21 -9.39 2.68 -10.60
C CYS A 21 -10.34 3.86 -10.78
N ALA A 22 -10.44 4.73 -9.77
CA ALA A 22 -11.39 5.85 -9.76
C ALA A 22 -11.08 6.99 -10.75
N ARG A 23 -10.26 6.73 -11.76
CA ARG A 23 -10.16 7.59 -12.95
C ARG A 23 -11.28 7.36 -13.94
N TYR A 24 -11.90 6.18 -13.94
CA TYR A 24 -12.97 5.79 -14.86
C TYR A 24 -12.66 6.17 -16.32
N CYS A 25 -11.42 5.90 -16.77
CA CYS A 25 -10.98 6.32 -18.10
C CYS A 25 -11.91 5.76 -19.17
N GLU A 26 -12.48 6.64 -19.98
CA GLU A 26 -13.18 6.23 -21.19
C GLU A 26 -12.21 6.19 -22.35
N ILE A 27 -11.90 4.98 -22.83
CA ILE A 27 -10.82 4.71 -23.76
C ILE A 27 -11.43 4.38 -25.12
N GLY A 28 -11.17 5.22 -26.13
CA GLY A 28 -11.59 4.98 -27.50
C GLY A 28 -10.82 3.83 -28.16
N ARG A 29 -11.33 3.31 -29.28
CA ARG A 29 -10.68 2.24 -30.04
C ARG A 29 -9.22 2.61 -30.37
N GLY A 30 -8.29 1.70 -30.07
CA GLY A 30 -6.85 1.89 -30.31
C GLY A 30 -6.15 2.80 -29.29
N GLN A 31 -6.88 3.40 -28.35
CA GLN A 31 -6.31 4.28 -27.33
C GLN A 31 -5.89 3.51 -26.07
N ILE A 32 -5.10 4.18 -25.23
CA ILE A 32 -4.58 3.67 -23.97
C ILE A 32 -5.02 4.61 -22.84
N GLY A 33 -5.39 4.04 -21.69
CA GLY A 33 -5.72 4.81 -20.49
C GLY A 33 -4.50 5.48 -19.87
N LEU A 34 -4.73 6.39 -18.91
CA LEU A 34 -3.67 7.23 -18.33
C LEU A 34 -2.52 6.43 -17.70
N CYS A 35 -2.78 5.23 -17.18
CA CYS A 35 -1.76 4.37 -16.59
C CYS A 35 -0.72 3.87 -17.61
N GLY A 36 -1.04 3.91 -18.91
CA GLY A 36 -0.16 3.44 -19.99
C GLY A 36 -0.19 1.94 -20.25
N ILE A 37 -0.94 1.16 -19.45
CA ILE A 37 -0.89 -0.31 -19.51
C ILE A 37 -2.24 -0.99 -19.78
N ARG A 38 -3.33 -0.23 -19.78
CA ARG A 38 -4.66 -0.70 -20.16
C ARG A 38 -5.11 0.02 -21.42
N GLY A 39 -5.35 -0.71 -22.50
CA GLY A 39 -5.73 -0.15 -23.78
C GLY A 39 -6.90 -0.86 -24.44
N ASN A 40 -7.56 -0.19 -25.38
CA ASN A 40 -8.76 -0.71 -26.03
C ASN A 40 -8.42 -1.28 -27.41
N LYS A 41 -8.57 -2.60 -27.57
CA LYS A 41 -8.44 -3.31 -28.84
C LYS A 41 -9.82 -3.71 -29.35
N ALA A 42 -10.38 -2.91 -30.25
CA ALA A 42 -11.66 -3.15 -30.92
C ALA A 42 -12.82 -3.45 -29.95
N GLY A 43 -13.04 -2.55 -28.97
CA GLY A 43 -14.13 -2.66 -28.00
C GLY A 43 -13.83 -3.55 -26.80
N LYS A 44 -12.60 -4.07 -26.69
CA LYS A 44 -12.13 -4.89 -25.57
C LYS A 44 -11.02 -4.19 -24.82
N LEU A 45 -11.15 -4.06 -23.50
CA LEU A 45 -10.06 -3.57 -22.68
C LEU A 45 -9.00 -4.67 -22.50
N VAL A 46 -7.75 -4.36 -22.76
CA VAL A 46 -6.62 -5.29 -22.68
C VAL A 46 -5.59 -4.75 -21.69
N LEU A 47 -5.12 -5.63 -20.81
CA LEU A 47 -4.01 -5.40 -19.90
C LEU A 47 -2.71 -5.83 -20.58
N TYR A 48 -1.87 -4.85 -20.94
CA TYR A 48 -0.63 -5.08 -21.69
C TYR A 48 0.53 -5.62 -20.85
N VAL A 49 0.51 -5.39 -19.53
CA VAL A 49 1.54 -5.87 -18.59
C VAL A 49 1.22 -7.24 -17.98
N TYR A 50 0.22 -7.97 -18.47
CA TYR A 50 -0.08 -9.28 -17.88
C TYR A 50 1.13 -10.22 -18.04
N GLY A 51 1.66 -10.72 -16.92
CA GLY A 51 2.90 -11.49 -16.90
C GLY A 51 4.18 -10.70 -17.18
N LYS A 52 4.15 -9.37 -17.15
CA LYS A 52 5.36 -8.52 -17.28
C LYS A 52 5.73 -7.93 -15.92
N VAL A 53 6.83 -8.40 -15.36
CA VAL A 53 7.30 -7.96 -14.03
C VAL A 53 8.55 -7.11 -14.20
N ALA A 54 8.49 -5.88 -13.71
CA ALA A 54 9.55 -4.89 -13.91
C ALA A 54 10.51 -4.78 -12.71
N ALA A 55 10.12 -5.30 -11.54
CA ALA A 55 10.96 -5.34 -10.36
C ALA A 55 10.52 -6.48 -9.43
N VAL A 56 11.49 -7.15 -8.82
CA VAL A 56 11.27 -8.17 -7.79
C VAL A 56 12.25 -7.98 -6.64
N HIS A 57 11.70 -7.78 -5.44
CA HIS A 57 12.51 -7.82 -4.22
C HIS A 57 11.85 -8.66 -3.16
N ILE A 58 12.69 -9.18 -2.27
CA ILE A 58 12.24 -9.76 -1.03
C ILE A 58 12.50 -8.74 0.07
N ASP A 59 11.43 -8.42 0.79
CA ASP A 59 11.44 -7.39 1.83
C ASP A 59 10.76 -7.93 3.09
N PRO A 60 11.13 -7.43 4.29
CA PRO A 60 10.34 -7.63 5.49
C PRO A 60 8.97 -6.94 5.35
N ILE A 61 7.94 -7.52 5.95
CA ILE A 61 6.58 -6.94 5.92
C ILE A 61 6.53 -5.51 6.49
N GLU A 62 7.40 -5.20 7.46
CA GLU A 62 7.51 -3.88 8.07
C GLU A 62 7.92 -2.79 7.05
N LYS A 63 8.59 -3.16 5.95
CA LYS A 63 8.92 -2.22 4.87
C LYS A 63 7.70 -1.85 4.01
N LYS A 64 6.62 -2.63 4.07
CA LYS A 64 5.33 -2.36 3.37
C LYS A 64 4.40 -1.49 4.22
N PRO A 65 4.99 -0.62 5.06
CA PRO A 65 4.47 -0.14 6.36
C PRO A 65 3.31 -0.92 6.98
N VAL A 66 3.41 -2.25 7.07
CA VAL A 66 2.42 -3.10 7.74
C VAL A 66 3.05 -3.64 9.03
N MET A 67 2.56 -3.19 10.18
CA MET A 67 3.14 -3.51 11.50
C MET A 67 2.27 -4.40 12.37
N HIS A 68 0.97 -4.53 12.07
CA HIS A 68 -0.05 -5.22 12.87
C HIS A 68 -0.60 -6.46 12.16
N TYR A 69 -0.02 -6.86 11.03
CA TYR A 69 -0.37 -8.08 10.32
C TYR A 69 0.87 -8.92 10.07
N LYS A 70 0.89 -10.15 10.62
CA LYS A 70 1.98 -11.14 10.53
C LYS A 70 3.39 -10.54 10.66
N PRO A 71 3.72 -9.86 11.78
CA PRO A 71 5.02 -9.20 11.94
C PRO A 71 6.21 -10.17 11.86
N GLY A 72 7.33 -9.69 11.35
CA GLY A 72 8.56 -10.48 11.17
C GLY A 72 8.62 -11.28 9.88
N THR A 73 7.53 -11.39 9.12
CA THR A 73 7.48 -12.22 7.90
C THR A 73 8.30 -11.65 6.73
N LYS A 74 8.68 -12.57 5.83
CA LYS A 74 9.41 -12.32 4.57
C LYS A 74 8.43 -12.27 3.39
N ILE A 75 8.46 -11.21 2.57
CA ILE A 75 7.47 -10.95 1.51
C ILE A 75 8.10 -10.88 0.13
N PHE A 76 7.56 -11.65 -0.82
CA PHE A 76 7.95 -11.60 -2.22
C PHE A 76 7.22 -10.45 -2.93
N SER A 77 7.93 -9.35 -3.18
CA SER A 77 7.36 -8.10 -3.68
C SER A 77 7.58 -7.96 -5.17
N ILE A 78 6.50 -7.68 -5.92
CA ILE A 78 6.54 -7.48 -7.36
C ILE A 78 5.94 -6.13 -7.74
N GLY A 79 6.45 -5.56 -8.83
CA GLY A 79 5.87 -4.38 -9.48
C GLY A 79 5.89 -4.49 -11.00
N THR A 80 5.06 -3.68 -11.64
CA THR A 80 4.95 -3.59 -13.09
C THR A 80 5.27 -2.16 -13.54
N THR A 81 5.02 -1.82 -14.81
CA THR A 81 5.15 -0.45 -15.31
C THR A 81 3.82 0.31 -15.24
N GLY A 82 3.89 1.64 -15.22
CA GLY A 82 2.72 2.53 -15.19
C GLY A 82 2.17 2.77 -13.79
N CYS A 83 1.30 3.76 -13.64
CA CYS A 83 0.59 4.06 -12.39
C CYS A 83 -0.66 4.90 -12.71
N ASN A 84 -1.71 4.77 -11.91
CA ASN A 84 -2.85 5.66 -12.02
C ASN A 84 -2.56 7.04 -11.40
N TRP A 85 -1.47 7.27 -10.66
CA TRP A 85 -1.10 8.59 -10.12
C TRP A 85 0.13 9.16 -10.82
N LEU A 86 0.23 10.49 -10.84
CA LEU A 86 1.31 11.26 -11.49
C LEU A 86 2.16 11.99 -10.43
N CYS A 87 2.45 11.32 -9.32
CA CYS A 87 3.18 11.90 -8.20
C CYS A 87 4.50 12.52 -8.66
N ARG A 88 4.66 13.84 -8.45
CA ARG A 88 5.87 14.59 -8.80
C ARG A 88 7.09 14.22 -7.96
N TYR A 89 6.89 13.41 -6.92
CA TYR A 89 7.90 12.97 -5.96
C TYR A 89 8.02 11.43 -5.90
N CYS A 90 7.49 10.70 -6.89
CA CYS A 90 7.49 9.25 -6.83
C CYS A 90 8.93 8.71 -6.77
N GLN A 91 9.27 7.95 -5.73
CA GLN A 91 10.57 7.28 -5.61
C GLN A 91 10.78 6.24 -6.71
N ASN A 92 9.69 5.59 -7.14
CA ASN A 92 9.70 4.62 -8.24
C ASN A 92 9.23 5.29 -9.54
N PHE A 93 9.65 6.53 -9.82
CA PHE A 93 9.18 7.25 -11.01
C PHE A 93 9.55 6.53 -12.31
N ASP A 94 10.69 5.82 -12.32
CA ASP A 94 11.12 5.01 -13.46
C ASP A 94 10.15 3.88 -13.80
N LEU A 95 9.48 3.29 -12.81
CA LEU A 95 8.45 2.27 -13.05
C LEU A 95 7.08 2.91 -13.25
N SER A 96 6.70 3.84 -12.39
CA SER A 96 5.34 4.37 -12.32
C SER A 96 5.01 5.44 -13.37
N GLN A 97 6.00 6.22 -13.81
CA GLN A 97 5.81 7.36 -14.71
C GLN A 97 6.22 7.05 -16.15
N ARG A 98 7.04 6.01 -16.37
CA ARG A 98 7.29 5.51 -17.72
C ARG A 98 5.99 4.90 -18.29
N ARG A 99 5.75 5.14 -19.58
CA ARG A 99 4.56 4.66 -20.34
C ARG A 99 4.99 3.66 -21.40
N LYS A 100 5.87 2.75 -21.01
CA LYS A 100 6.46 1.72 -21.86
C LYS A 100 6.24 0.38 -21.18
N ILE A 101 5.85 -0.64 -21.93
CA ILE A 101 5.69 -1.98 -21.38
C ILE A 101 7.08 -2.62 -21.30
N GLU A 102 7.60 -2.80 -20.10
CA GLU A 102 8.92 -3.39 -19.84
C GLU A 102 8.81 -4.44 -18.73
N GLY A 103 9.87 -5.25 -18.59
CA GLY A 103 9.96 -6.30 -17.59
C GLY A 103 10.05 -7.70 -18.19
N ASP A 104 10.44 -8.62 -17.32
CA ASP A 104 10.61 -10.03 -17.63
C ASP A 104 9.27 -10.75 -17.67
N ASP A 105 9.19 -11.79 -18.51
CA ASP A 105 8.00 -12.63 -18.63
C ASP A 105 7.93 -13.64 -17.49
N TYR A 106 6.85 -13.57 -16.72
CA TYR A 106 6.51 -14.55 -15.70
C TYR A 106 5.04 -14.95 -15.80
N SER A 107 4.77 -16.24 -15.69
CA SER A 107 3.43 -16.73 -15.38
C SER A 107 3.12 -16.53 -13.88
N PRO A 108 1.84 -16.47 -13.49
CA PRO A 108 1.44 -16.49 -12.09
C PRO A 108 2.05 -17.66 -11.29
N GLU A 109 2.10 -18.86 -11.89
CA GLU A 109 2.67 -20.07 -11.27
C GLU A 109 4.18 -19.92 -11.03
N GLN A 110 4.92 -19.33 -11.98
CA GLN A 110 6.35 -19.08 -11.83
C GLN A 110 6.66 -18.12 -10.68
N LEU A 111 5.86 -17.06 -10.51
CA LEU A 111 6.05 -16.11 -9.40
C LEU A 111 5.74 -16.75 -8.04
N VAL A 112 4.66 -17.52 -7.94
CA VAL A 112 4.31 -18.25 -6.71
C VAL A 112 5.37 -19.30 -6.39
N GLY A 113 5.85 -20.04 -7.39
CA GLY A 113 6.94 -21.01 -7.24
C GLY A 113 8.20 -20.35 -6.68
N ARG A 114 8.63 -19.22 -7.26
CA ARG A 114 9.77 -18.46 -6.74
C ARG A 114 9.57 -17.96 -5.33
N ALA A 115 8.39 -17.42 -5.01
CA ALA A 115 8.10 -16.98 -3.64
C ALA A 115 8.28 -18.13 -2.62
N LEU A 116 7.87 -19.36 -2.96
CA LEU A 116 8.10 -20.55 -2.14
C LEU A 116 9.58 -20.94 -2.08
N GLU A 117 10.29 -20.94 -3.21
CA GLU A 117 11.74 -21.25 -3.28
C GLU A 117 12.56 -20.33 -2.37
N TYR A 118 12.19 -19.05 -2.29
CA TYR A 118 12.83 -18.07 -1.42
C TYR A 118 12.38 -18.10 0.05
N GLY A 119 11.48 -19.02 0.42
CA GLY A 119 10.93 -19.12 1.77
C GLY A 119 10.11 -17.91 2.19
N CYS A 120 9.45 -17.24 1.25
CA CYS A 120 8.56 -16.13 1.55
C CYS A 120 7.25 -16.65 2.19
N HIS A 121 6.62 -15.81 3.00
CA HIS A 121 5.36 -16.11 3.68
C HIS A 121 4.16 -15.50 2.95
N GLY A 122 4.42 -14.50 2.10
CA GLY A 122 3.39 -13.82 1.33
C GLY A 122 3.95 -13.12 0.09
N MET A 123 3.04 -12.65 -0.75
CA MET A 123 3.33 -11.83 -1.92
C MET A 123 2.86 -10.39 -1.70
N ALA A 124 3.67 -9.41 -2.09
CA ALA A 124 3.27 -8.01 -2.14
C ALA A 124 3.21 -7.51 -3.58
N TYR A 125 2.16 -6.78 -3.90
CA TYR A 125 2.00 -6.05 -5.15
C TYR A 125 2.22 -4.57 -4.82
N THR A 126 3.27 -3.97 -5.38
CA THR A 126 3.83 -2.70 -4.90
C THR A 126 4.69 -1.98 -5.96
N TYR A 127 5.51 -1.02 -5.55
CA TYR A 127 6.36 -0.11 -6.32
C TYR A 127 5.61 0.90 -7.18
N ASN A 128 4.52 0.51 -7.83
CA ASN A 128 3.61 1.38 -8.54
C ASN A 128 2.20 1.37 -7.91
N GLU A 129 1.18 0.86 -8.60
CA GLU A 129 -0.18 0.78 -8.08
C GLU A 129 -0.80 -0.57 -8.49
N PRO A 130 -1.14 -1.47 -7.56
CA PRO A 130 -1.65 -2.81 -7.87
C PRO A 130 -2.95 -2.83 -8.66
N THR A 131 -3.86 -1.89 -8.43
CA THR A 131 -5.19 -1.89 -9.05
C THR A 131 -5.13 -1.80 -10.58
N ILE A 132 -4.12 -1.12 -11.14
CA ILE A 132 -3.99 -1.02 -12.61
C ILE A 132 -3.57 -2.33 -13.27
N PHE A 133 -3.08 -3.32 -12.53
CA PHE A 133 -2.79 -4.68 -13.02
C PHE A 133 -3.53 -5.76 -12.21
N MET A 134 -4.70 -5.42 -11.65
CA MET A 134 -5.51 -6.25 -10.76
C MET A 134 -5.70 -7.69 -11.25
N GLU A 135 -5.97 -7.92 -12.55
CA GLU A 135 -6.18 -9.26 -13.09
C GLU A 135 -4.94 -10.15 -12.94
N PHE A 136 -3.75 -9.59 -13.16
CA PHE A 136 -2.50 -10.32 -12.96
C PHE A 136 -2.24 -10.56 -11.46
N ALA A 137 -2.48 -9.54 -10.62
CA ALA A 137 -2.34 -9.67 -9.17
C ALA A 137 -3.31 -10.71 -8.57
N ARG A 138 -4.56 -10.75 -9.05
CA ARG A 138 -5.57 -11.73 -8.66
C ARG A 138 -5.13 -13.14 -9.01
N ASP A 139 -4.70 -13.36 -10.25
CA ASP A 139 -4.35 -14.71 -10.69
C ASP A 139 -3.11 -15.23 -9.94
N CYS A 140 -2.12 -14.37 -9.67
CA CYS A 140 -1.02 -14.69 -8.76
C CYS A 140 -1.53 -14.99 -7.34
N GLY A 141 -2.39 -14.13 -6.79
CA GLY A 141 -2.80 -14.20 -5.40
C GLY A 141 -3.72 -15.37 -5.08
N VAL A 142 -4.58 -15.78 -6.01
CA VAL A 142 -5.39 -17.00 -5.88
C VAL A 142 -4.49 -18.23 -5.81
N LEU A 143 -3.44 -18.29 -6.63
CA LEU A 143 -2.46 -19.37 -6.59
C LEU A 143 -1.61 -19.32 -5.31
N ALA A 144 -1.19 -18.12 -4.91
CA ALA A 144 -0.42 -17.89 -3.68
C ALA A 144 -1.18 -18.41 -2.45
N ARG A 145 -2.48 -18.10 -2.32
CA ARG A 145 -3.33 -18.61 -1.23
C ARG A 145 -3.42 -20.14 -1.24
N LYS A 146 -3.58 -20.77 -2.41
CA LYS A 146 -3.59 -22.24 -2.53
C LYS A 146 -2.26 -22.86 -2.08
N ALA A 147 -1.16 -22.13 -2.22
CA ALA A 147 0.16 -22.52 -1.77
C ALA A 147 0.49 -22.12 -0.31
N GLY A 148 -0.47 -21.53 0.42
CA GLY A 148 -0.28 -21.11 1.81
C GLY A 148 0.38 -19.74 2.00
N LEU A 149 0.55 -18.96 0.93
CA LEU A 149 1.06 -17.59 0.96
C LEU A 149 -0.07 -16.57 1.09
N PHE A 150 0.09 -15.56 1.94
CA PHE A 150 -0.86 -14.44 2.01
C PHE A 150 -0.53 -13.34 0.98
N ASN A 151 -1.48 -12.48 0.66
CA ASN A 151 -1.33 -11.40 -0.31
C ASN A 151 -1.47 -10.02 0.31
N ILE A 152 -0.56 -9.11 -0.05
CA ILE A 152 -0.55 -7.72 0.40
C ILE A 152 -0.56 -6.75 -0.77
N PHE A 153 -1.40 -5.72 -0.68
CA PHE A 153 -1.33 -4.55 -1.55
C PHE A 153 -0.65 -3.39 -0.82
N VAL A 154 0.32 -2.76 -1.48
CA VAL A 154 0.77 -1.41 -1.13
C VAL A 154 0.18 -0.48 -2.18
N SER A 155 -0.88 0.23 -1.81
CA SER A 155 -1.75 0.92 -2.76
C SER A 155 -2.02 2.35 -2.33
N ASN A 156 -2.19 3.21 -3.32
CA ASN A 156 -2.71 4.55 -3.10
C ASN A 156 -4.22 4.59 -2.82
N GLY A 157 -4.90 3.44 -2.88
CA GLY A 157 -6.31 3.30 -2.53
C GLY A 157 -7.27 4.01 -3.48
N TYR A 158 -6.84 4.47 -4.66
CA TYR A 158 -7.71 5.18 -5.62
C TYR A 158 -8.56 4.19 -6.44
N CYS A 159 -9.30 3.32 -5.75
CA CYS A 159 -10.00 2.15 -6.30
C CYS A 159 -11.44 2.48 -6.69
N THR A 160 -12.06 1.60 -7.47
CA THR A 160 -13.51 1.57 -7.69
C THR A 160 -14.16 0.50 -6.81
N PRO A 161 -15.49 0.51 -6.64
CA PRO A 161 -16.22 -0.59 -5.98
C PRO A 161 -15.95 -1.97 -6.60
N GLU A 162 -15.84 -2.07 -7.93
CA GLU A 162 -15.56 -3.33 -8.63
C GLU A 162 -14.16 -3.85 -8.32
N SER A 163 -13.19 -2.94 -8.20
CA SER A 163 -11.83 -3.29 -7.81
C SER A 163 -11.79 -3.81 -6.38
N VAL A 164 -12.47 -3.14 -5.43
CA VAL A 164 -12.58 -3.62 -4.04
C VAL A 164 -13.32 -4.96 -3.97
N SER A 165 -14.37 -5.14 -4.77
CA SER A 165 -15.08 -6.42 -4.88
C SER A 165 -14.14 -7.55 -5.31
N MET A 166 -13.32 -7.33 -6.34
CA MET A 166 -12.35 -8.31 -6.83
C MET A 166 -11.24 -8.63 -5.80
N MET A 167 -10.81 -7.65 -4.99
CA MET A 167 -9.80 -7.89 -3.94
C MET A 167 -10.24 -8.98 -2.96
N LYS A 168 -11.56 -9.14 -2.70
CA LYS A 168 -12.09 -10.15 -1.78
C LYS A 168 -11.74 -11.58 -2.18
N ASP A 169 -11.48 -11.82 -3.47
CA ASP A 169 -11.14 -13.15 -4.00
C ASP A 169 -9.78 -13.65 -3.48
N PHE A 170 -8.83 -12.75 -3.21
CA PHE A 170 -7.42 -13.15 -3.00
C PHE A 170 -6.63 -12.31 -2.00
N LEU A 171 -7.05 -11.09 -1.68
CA LEU A 171 -6.26 -10.15 -0.89
C LEU A 171 -6.46 -10.38 0.61
N ASP A 172 -5.38 -10.39 1.38
CA ASP A 172 -5.41 -10.60 2.83
C ASP A 172 -5.14 -9.32 3.61
N CYS A 173 -4.29 -8.44 3.08
CA CYS A 173 -3.94 -7.18 3.69
C CYS A 173 -3.73 -6.07 2.63
N ILE A 174 -4.03 -4.84 3.00
CA ILE A 174 -3.74 -3.65 2.21
C ILE A 174 -3.23 -2.54 3.13
N THR A 175 -2.16 -1.87 2.70
CA THR A 175 -1.84 -0.54 3.21
C THR A 175 -2.38 0.50 2.23
N VAL A 176 -3.17 1.45 2.74
CA VAL A 176 -3.75 2.53 1.95
C VAL A 176 -3.01 3.83 2.24
N ASP A 177 -2.39 4.36 1.19
CA ASP A 177 -1.36 5.38 1.29
C ASP A 177 -1.88 6.76 0.85
N PHE A 178 -2.33 7.54 1.84
CA PHE A 178 -2.64 8.95 1.67
C PHE A 178 -1.35 9.73 1.41
N LYS A 179 -1.52 10.90 0.78
CA LYS A 179 -0.42 11.80 0.48
C LYS A 179 -0.82 13.20 0.84
N GLY A 180 0.01 13.88 1.63
CA GLY A 180 -0.26 15.22 2.11
C GLY A 180 -1.59 15.31 2.84
N ASN A 181 -1.88 14.37 3.73
CA ASN A 181 -3.12 14.29 4.51
C ASN A 181 -4.40 14.16 3.66
N GLY A 182 -4.27 13.77 2.38
CA GLY A 182 -5.38 13.75 1.44
C GLY A 182 -5.89 15.14 1.03
N GLU A 183 -5.12 16.19 1.27
CA GLU A 183 -5.48 17.57 0.96
C GLU A 183 -5.72 17.79 -0.54
N LYS A 184 -6.86 18.39 -0.87
CA LYS A 184 -7.35 18.55 -2.25
C LYS A 184 -6.37 19.33 -3.15
N GLU A 185 -5.86 20.46 -2.68
CA GLU A 185 -4.95 21.29 -3.47
C GLU A 185 -3.57 20.63 -3.64
N PHE A 186 -3.10 19.90 -2.62
CA PHE A 186 -1.90 19.09 -2.71
C PHE A 186 -2.05 17.99 -3.78
N VAL A 187 -3.10 17.16 -3.72
CA VAL A 187 -3.24 16.03 -4.66
C VAL A 187 -3.49 16.49 -6.09
N ARG A 188 -4.18 17.62 -6.30
CA ARG A 188 -4.34 18.23 -7.62
C ARG A 188 -3.00 18.62 -8.23
N LYS A 189 -2.18 19.34 -7.47
CA LYS A 189 -0.94 19.93 -7.97
C LYS A 189 0.19 18.90 -8.09
N PHE A 190 0.33 18.02 -7.10
CA PHE A 190 1.50 17.16 -6.95
C PHE A 190 1.25 15.68 -7.26
N VAL A 191 -0.01 15.22 -7.29
CA VAL A 191 -0.39 13.82 -7.57
C VAL A 191 -1.12 13.67 -8.91
N GLY A 192 -1.81 14.71 -9.38
CA GLY A 192 -2.52 14.70 -10.66
C GLY A 192 -3.88 13.99 -10.62
N ILE A 193 -4.59 14.11 -9.49
CA ILE A 193 -5.98 13.65 -9.31
C ILE A 193 -6.87 14.83 -8.86
N PRO A 194 -8.17 14.82 -9.19
CA PRO A 194 -9.05 15.96 -8.87
C PRO A 194 -9.30 16.16 -7.38
N ASN A 195 -9.28 15.09 -6.58
CA ASN A 195 -9.42 15.08 -5.12
C ASN A 195 -9.14 13.66 -4.58
N SER A 196 -9.05 13.53 -3.26
CA SER A 196 -8.79 12.25 -2.56
C SER A 196 -10.04 11.48 -2.15
N GLN A 197 -11.26 11.96 -2.44
CA GLN A 197 -12.51 11.33 -2.00
C GLN A 197 -12.59 9.83 -2.35
N PRO A 198 -12.19 9.38 -3.56
CA PRO A 198 -12.20 7.95 -3.86
C PRO A 198 -11.30 7.08 -2.96
N VAL A 199 -10.26 7.66 -2.35
CA VAL A 199 -9.43 6.97 -1.36
C VAL A 199 -10.21 6.78 -0.05
N PHE A 200 -10.90 7.82 0.42
CA PHE A 200 -11.77 7.73 1.60
C PHE A 200 -12.91 6.72 1.37
N ASP A 201 -13.52 6.71 0.18
CA ASP A 201 -14.58 5.77 -0.20
C ASP A 201 -14.04 4.33 -0.21
N THR A 202 -12.83 4.12 -0.75
CA THR A 202 -12.16 2.82 -0.74
C THR A 202 -11.90 2.31 0.67
N VAL A 203 -11.37 3.17 1.54
CA VAL A 203 -11.14 2.82 2.96
C VAL A 203 -12.46 2.44 3.63
N THR A 204 -13.54 3.17 3.35
CA THR A 204 -14.87 2.86 3.90
C THR A 204 -15.36 1.49 3.42
N MET A 205 -15.25 1.20 2.12
CA MET A 205 -15.66 -0.09 1.55
C MET A 205 -14.86 -1.27 2.11
N LEU A 206 -13.56 -1.08 2.39
CA LEU A 206 -12.69 -2.12 2.93
C LEU A 206 -13.11 -2.57 4.34
N LYS A 207 -13.78 -1.71 5.13
CA LYS A 207 -14.32 -2.04 6.45
C LYS A 207 -15.28 -3.23 6.42
N ASP A 208 -16.05 -3.38 5.34
CA ASP A 208 -17.03 -4.46 5.19
C ASP A 208 -16.41 -5.74 4.57
N THR A 209 -15.08 -5.83 4.56
CA THR A 209 -14.32 -6.98 4.05
C THR A 209 -13.52 -7.67 5.16
N LYS A 210 -12.93 -8.83 4.84
CA LYS A 210 -11.99 -9.53 5.74
C LYS A 210 -10.52 -9.09 5.53
N ILE A 211 -10.29 -8.08 4.70
CA ILE A 211 -8.96 -7.62 4.35
C ILE A 211 -8.44 -6.78 5.52
N HIS A 212 -7.25 -7.09 6.05
CA HIS A 212 -6.60 -6.27 7.06
C HIS A 212 -6.15 -4.95 6.45
N VAL A 213 -6.49 -3.82 7.10
CA VAL A 213 -6.15 -2.49 6.60
C VAL A 213 -5.15 -1.84 7.56
N GLU A 214 -4.12 -1.20 7.00
CA GLU A 214 -3.34 -0.18 7.69
C GLU A 214 -3.33 1.11 6.85
N ILE A 215 -3.28 2.25 7.54
CA ILE A 215 -3.30 3.57 6.89
C ILE A 215 -1.92 4.19 6.95
N THR A 216 -1.45 4.73 5.84
CA THR A 216 -0.21 5.52 5.80
C THR A 216 -0.49 6.89 5.21
N ASP A 217 0.31 7.88 5.60
CA ASP A 217 0.30 9.21 4.99
C ASP A 217 1.73 9.73 4.81
N LEU A 218 2.10 10.04 3.56
CA LEU A 218 3.38 10.69 3.27
C LEU A 218 3.24 12.21 3.44
N VAL A 219 3.91 12.75 4.45
CA VAL A 219 3.86 14.16 4.80
C VAL A 219 4.94 14.92 4.03
N VAL A 220 4.53 15.78 3.08
CA VAL A 220 5.47 16.57 2.26
C VAL A 220 5.61 17.97 2.88
N PRO A 221 6.80 18.41 3.30
CA PRO A 221 6.94 19.66 4.02
C PRO A 221 6.54 20.86 3.14
N LYS A 222 5.99 21.91 3.76
CA LYS A 222 5.53 23.18 3.15
C LYS A 222 4.28 23.10 2.28
N VAL A 223 3.93 21.92 1.75
CA VAL A 223 2.84 21.79 0.75
C VAL A 223 1.85 20.67 1.05
N GLY A 224 2.20 19.73 1.92
CA GLY A 224 1.39 18.58 2.31
C GLY A 224 1.60 18.22 3.78
N ASP A 225 1.79 19.22 4.64
CA ASP A 225 2.01 19.10 6.08
C ASP A 225 1.00 19.90 6.92
N ASN A 226 -0.17 20.19 6.34
CA ASN A 226 -1.23 20.93 6.99
C ASN A 226 -1.89 20.12 8.12
N LEU A 227 -1.74 20.60 9.35
CA LEU A 227 -2.22 19.96 10.57
C LEU A 227 -3.76 19.88 10.68
N GLU A 228 -4.52 20.79 10.05
CA GLU A 228 -5.98 20.69 10.03
C GLU A 228 -6.45 19.54 9.15
N TYR A 229 -5.77 19.28 8.03
CA TYR A 229 -6.04 18.10 7.22
C TYR A 229 -5.57 16.81 7.91
N ALA A 230 -4.43 16.85 8.61
CA ALA A 230 -3.98 15.73 9.44
C ALA A 230 -5.02 15.33 10.49
N LYS A 231 -5.64 16.33 11.15
CA LYS A 231 -6.72 16.12 12.11
C LYS A 231 -7.95 15.49 11.45
N LYS A 232 -8.37 15.99 10.28
CA LYS A 232 -9.50 15.44 9.52
C LYS A 232 -9.27 13.99 9.10
N LEU A 233 -8.08 13.69 8.56
CA LEU A 233 -7.71 12.32 8.19
C LEU A 233 -7.72 11.40 9.43
N SER A 234 -7.10 11.84 10.53
CA SER A 234 -7.07 11.08 11.79
C SER A 234 -8.48 10.84 12.35
N GLN A 235 -9.36 11.84 12.31
CA GLN A 235 -10.75 11.73 12.74
C GLN A 235 -11.52 10.74 11.87
N PHE A 236 -11.35 10.80 10.54
CA PHE A 236 -11.97 9.85 9.63
C PHE A 236 -11.54 8.41 9.93
N VAL A 237 -10.25 8.17 10.18
CA VAL A 237 -9.75 6.82 10.53
C VAL A 237 -10.36 6.35 11.85
N TYR A 238 -10.40 7.22 12.86
CA TYR A 238 -11.02 6.93 14.15
C TYR A 238 -12.52 6.59 14.00
N ASP A 239 -13.28 7.39 13.27
CA ASP A 239 -14.72 7.19 13.10
C ASP A 239 -15.03 5.93 12.28
N THR A 240 -14.16 5.60 11.31
CA THR A 240 -14.35 4.44 10.43
C THR A 240 -14.01 3.13 11.13
N TYR A 241 -12.85 3.04 11.80
CA TYR A 241 -12.33 1.78 12.34
C TYR A 241 -12.16 1.75 13.85
N GLY A 242 -12.32 2.89 14.52
CA GLY A 242 -12.11 3.01 15.96
C GLY A 242 -10.67 3.34 16.37
N PRO A 243 -10.41 3.45 17.68
CA PRO A 243 -9.15 3.93 18.24
C PRO A 243 -7.95 3.02 17.96
N GLU A 244 -8.18 1.76 17.59
CA GLU A 244 -7.14 0.73 17.47
C GLU A 244 -6.55 0.60 16.07
N MET A 245 -7.09 1.32 15.08
CA MET A 245 -6.58 1.30 13.72
C MET A 245 -5.18 1.95 13.62
N PRO A 246 -4.17 1.23 13.10
CA PRO A 246 -2.85 1.79 12.85
C PRO A 246 -2.86 2.90 11.81
N ILE A 247 -2.17 4.00 12.11
CA ILE A 247 -1.82 5.03 11.12
C ILE A 247 -0.32 5.37 11.20
N HIS A 248 0.32 5.50 10.05
CA HIS A 248 1.74 5.86 9.94
C HIS A 248 1.92 7.19 9.21
N PHE A 249 2.59 8.15 9.84
CA PHE A 249 3.06 9.37 9.18
C PHE A 249 4.48 9.16 8.69
N LEU A 250 4.65 9.17 7.37
CA LEU A 250 5.90 8.81 6.70
C LEU A 250 6.69 10.07 6.34
N ARG A 251 8.00 10.05 6.65
CA ARG A 251 8.92 11.08 6.16
C ARG A 251 9.01 11.04 4.64
N PHE A 252 8.85 12.21 4.03
CA PHE A 252 9.16 12.45 2.63
C PHE A 252 10.66 12.59 2.41
N HIS A 253 11.12 12.02 1.30
CA HIS A 253 12.43 12.21 0.72
C HIS A 253 12.27 12.89 -0.66
N PRO A 254 13.08 13.92 -0.99
CA PRO A 254 13.02 14.58 -2.28
C PRO A 254 13.44 13.64 -3.41
N ASP A 255 12.55 13.43 -4.38
CA ASP A 255 12.77 12.57 -5.53
C ASP A 255 12.08 13.14 -6.78
N TYR A 256 12.47 12.62 -7.95
CA TYR A 256 11.89 12.92 -9.25
C TYR A 256 11.86 14.43 -9.59
N LYS A 257 10.70 15.09 -9.50
CA LYS A 257 10.50 16.50 -9.89
C LYS A 257 10.41 17.44 -8.69
N MET A 258 10.66 16.95 -7.47
CA MET A 258 10.57 17.74 -6.24
C MET A 258 11.88 17.74 -5.43
N MET A 259 13.02 17.68 -6.14
CA MET A 259 14.36 17.70 -5.54
C MET A 259 14.67 19.02 -4.77
N ASP A 260 13.89 20.07 -5.00
CA ASP A 260 14.00 21.39 -4.38
C ASP A 260 13.36 21.49 -2.99
N PHE A 261 12.62 20.46 -2.56
CA PHE A 261 12.04 20.38 -1.23
C PHE A 261 13.03 19.74 -0.24
N PRO A 262 12.99 20.11 1.06
CA PRO A 262 13.74 19.37 2.07
C PRO A 262 13.08 18.03 2.38
N VAL A 263 13.83 17.10 2.99
CA VAL A 263 13.24 15.97 3.71
C VAL A 263 12.27 16.48 4.79
N THR A 264 11.20 15.73 5.12
CA THR A 264 10.28 16.17 6.18
C THR A 264 11.03 16.25 7.52
N PRO A 265 11.06 17.42 8.18
CA PRO A 265 11.64 17.53 9.50
C PRO A 265 10.93 16.59 10.49
N THR A 266 11.69 15.95 11.40
CA THR A 266 11.10 15.08 12.44
C THR A 266 10.01 15.80 13.21
N LYS A 267 10.22 17.08 13.52
CA LYS A 267 9.24 17.89 14.27
C LYS A 267 7.89 17.99 13.58
N THR A 268 7.88 18.09 12.25
CA THR A 268 6.63 18.11 11.47
C THR A 268 5.88 16.79 11.64
N LEU A 269 6.57 15.65 11.59
CA LEU A 269 5.96 14.33 11.80
C LEU A 269 5.47 14.13 13.24
N GLU A 270 6.23 14.60 14.24
CA GLU A 270 5.80 14.61 15.64
C GLU A 270 4.50 15.41 15.84
N ASN A 271 4.34 16.53 15.15
CA ASN A 271 3.11 17.32 15.22
C ASN A 271 1.91 16.53 14.65
N HIS A 272 2.08 15.81 13.54
CA HIS A 272 1.05 14.92 12.98
C HIS A 272 0.72 13.77 13.94
N TYR A 273 1.76 13.14 14.50
CA TYR A 273 1.61 12.11 15.53
C TYR A 273 0.77 12.62 16.71
N ASN A 274 1.12 13.78 17.26
CA ASN A 274 0.42 14.36 18.42
C ASN A 274 -1.06 14.63 18.12
N ILE A 275 -1.39 15.13 16.91
CA ILE A 275 -2.78 15.36 16.50
C ILE A 275 -3.56 14.05 16.44
N ALA A 276 -3.00 13.01 15.80
CA ALA A 276 -3.66 11.71 15.74
C ALA A 276 -3.87 11.10 17.14
N LYS A 277 -2.89 11.28 18.06
CA LYS A 277 -3.03 10.88 19.47
C LYS A 277 -4.13 11.68 20.18
N GLN A 278 -4.24 12.99 19.93
CA GLN A 278 -5.28 13.84 20.51
C GLN A 278 -6.70 13.49 20.02
N VAL A 279 -6.83 13.07 18.76
CA VAL A 279 -8.08 12.51 18.21
C VAL A 279 -8.49 11.23 18.95
N GLY A 280 -7.53 10.48 19.50
CA GLY A 280 -7.78 9.27 20.29
C GLY A 280 -7.25 7.98 19.66
N LEU A 281 -6.54 8.06 18.53
CA LEU A 281 -5.89 6.89 17.94
C LEU A 281 -4.80 6.35 18.88
N LYS A 282 -4.85 5.06 19.17
CA LYS A 282 -3.95 4.36 20.10
C LYS A 282 -2.60 4.05 19.44
N TYR A 283 -2.62 3.61 18.19
CA TYR A 283 -1.44 3.14 17.45
C TYR A 283 -1.10 4.08 16.30
N VAL A 284 -0.25 5.06 16.60
CA VAL A 284 0.22 6.07 15.65
C VAL A 284 1.72 5.90 15.53
N TYR A 285 2.22 5.90 14.30
CA TYR A 285 3.63 5.65 14.02
C TYR A 285 4.27 6.79 13.22
N ILE A 286 5.57 6.96 13.41
CA ILE A 286 6.41 7.77 12.54
C ILE A 286 7.32 6.82 11.76
N GLY A 287 7.14 6.78 10.44
CA GLY A 287 7.92 5.93 9.53
C GLY A 287 9.01 6.70 8.77
N ASN A 288 9.95 5.97 8.20
CA ASN A 288 11.11 6.50 7.46
C ASN A 288 12.04 7.41 8.30
N VAL A 289 12.08 7.16 9.62
CA VAL A 289 12.99 7.83 10.56
C VAL A 289 13.67 6.77 11.44
N PRO A 290 14.68 6.04 10.92
CA PRO A 290 15.32 4.95 11.67
C PRO A 290 15.78 5.38 13.06
N GLY A 291 15.42 4.60 14.08
CA GLY A 291 15.75 4.85 15.49
C GLY A 291 14.80 5.80 16.21
N HIS A 292 13.75 6.30 15.54
CA HIS A 292 12.78 7.18 16.17
C HIS A 292 11.91 6.41 17.19
N PRO A 293 11.66 6.92 18.41
CA PRO A 293 10.86 6.20 19.41
C PRO A 293 9.49 5.75 18.90
N TYR A 294 8.80 6.60 18.14
CA TYR A 294 7.47 6.32 17.58
C TYR A 294 7.45 5.40 16.34
N GLU A 295 8.55 4.71 16.02
CA GLU A 295 8.51 3.55 15.10
C GLU A 295 8.24 2.21 15.85
N SER A 296 8.30 2.25 17.18
CA SER A 296 7.98 1.11 18.06
C SER A 296 6.50 1.09 18.49
N THR A 297 5.99 -0.09 18.84
CA THR A 297 4.62 -0.25 19.37
C THR A 297 4.63 -0.16 20.89
N TYR A 298 3.80 0.73 21.44
CA TYR A 298 3.59 0.91 22.87
C TYR A 298 2.21 0.36 23.27
N CYS A 299 2.11 -0.26 24.45
CA CYS A 299 0.84 -0.70 24.99
C CYS A 299 -0.10 0.50 25.22
N SER A 300 -1.35 0.41 24.73
CA SER A 300 -2.32 1.50 24.89
C SER A 300 -2.64 1.83 26.34
N GLU A 301 -2.55 0.85 27.24
CA GLU A 301 -2.85 1.03 28.67
C GLU A 301 -1.60 1.43 29.47
N CYS A 302 -0.64 0.53 29.67
CA CYS A 302 0.50 0.80 30.57
C CYS A 302 1.66 1.59 29.92
N LYS A 303 1.55 1.98 28.64
CA LYS A 303 2.55 2.77 27.89
C LYS A 303 3.96 2.18 27.78
N LYS A 304 4.18 0.92 28.19
CA LYS A 304 5.46 0.23 28.00
C LYS A 304 5.62 -0.19 26.54
N ILE A 305 6.86 -0.24 26.06
CA ILE A 305 7.19 -0.73 24.72
C ILE A 305 6.89 -2.24 24.67
N VAL A 306 5.96 -2.62 23.82
CA VAL A 306 5.56 -4.03 23.63
C VAL A 306 6.21 -4.65 22.40
N ILE A 307 6.55 -3.85 21.39
CA ILE A 307 7.33 -4.27 20.25
C ILE A 307 8.34 -3.17 19.95
N ARG A 308 9.62 -3.44 20.23
CA ARG A 308 10.70 -2.48 19.94
C ARG A 308 11.20 -2.72 18.53
N ARG A 309 11.27 -1.66 17.73
CA ARG A 309 11.80 -1.69 16.37
C ARG A 309 12.99 -0.76 16.21
N TYR A 310 13.82 -1.07 15.23
CA TYR A 310 14.77 -0.14 14.62
C TYR A 310 14.55 -0.17 13.12
N SER A 311 13.93 0.87 12.56
CA SER A 311 13.42 0.84 11.18
C SER A 311 12.48 -0.37 10.96
N VAL A 312 12.84 -1.28 10.05
CA VAL A 312 12.04 -2.47 9.69
C VAL A 312 12.36 -3.72 10.53
N ASP A 313 13.36 -3.64 11.41
CA ASP A 313 13.77 -4.77 12.23
C ASP A 313 13.05 -4.75 13.57
N ILE A 314 12.55 -5.92 13.97
CA ILE A 314 11.99 -6.13 15.31
C ILE A 314 13.15 -6.53 16.23
N LEU A 315 13.35 -5.78 17.31
CA LEU A 315 14.42 -6.01 18.28
C LEU A 315 13.90 -6.73 19.53
N GLU A 316 12.68 -6.41 19.96
CA GLU A 316 12.03 -7.03 21.13
C GLU A 316 10.56 -7.30 20.88
N TRP A 317 10.05 -8.36 21.52
CA TRP A 317 8.65 -8.78 21.48
C TRP A 317 8.16 -9.13 22.89
N ASN A 318 7.51 -8.17 23.53
CA ASN A 318 7.00 -8.26 24.91
C ASN A 318 5.49 -8.54 24.93
N LEU A 319 5.03 -9.40 24.01
CA LEU A 319 3.67 -9.93 23.96
C LEU A 319 3.65 -11.43 24.24
N ASP A 320 2.59 -11.92 24.86
CA ASP A 320 2.35 -13.36 25.01
C ASP A 320 1.83 -14.00 23.71
N GLU A 321 1.56 -15.30 23.74
CA GLU A 321 1.02 -16.06 22.60
C GLU A 321 -0.34 -15.58 22.11
N ASN A 322 -1.07 -14.84 22.94
CA ASN A 322 -2.36 -14.25 22.63
C ASN A 322 -2.25 -12.77 22.23
N ASN A 323 -1.05 -12.25 21.92
CA ASN A 323 -0.80 -10.83 21.64
C ASN A 323 -1.25 -9.88 22.76
N CYS A 324 -1.24 -10.33 24.01
CA CYS A 324 -1.47 -9.50 25.17
C CYS A 324 -0.14 -8.96 25.72
N CYS A 325 -0.16 -7.73 26.21
CA CYS A 325 0.97 -7.06 26.84
C CYS A 325 1.46 -7.86 28.05
N ARG A 326 2.74 -8.29 28.06
CA ARG A 326 3.31 -9.04 29.20
C ARG A 326 3.39 -8.25 30.52
N PHE A 327 3.15 -6.94 30.47
CA PHE A 327 3.26 -6.08 31.65
C PHE A 327 1.92 -5.73 32.30
N CYS A 328 0.81 -5.80 31.57
CA CYS A 328 -0.52 -5.43 32.08
C CYS A 328 -1.69 -6.19 31.44
N SER A 329 -1.40 -7.21 30.63
CA SER A 329 -2.36 -8.10 29.97
C SER A 329 -3.30 -7.44 28.95
N ASN A 330 -3.12 -6.16 28.62
CA ASN A 330 -3.92 -5.51 27.59
C ASN A 330 -3.67 -6.14 26.21
N LYS A 331 -4.74 -6.48 25.49
CA LYS A 331 -4.67 -7.00 24.13
C LYS A 331 -4.16 -5.94 23.15
N ILE A 332 -3.18 -6.31 22.33
CA ILE A 332 -2.69 -5.48 21.23
C ILE A 332 -3.29 -6.05 19.91
N PRO A 333 -3.83 -5.22 19.01
CA PRO A 333 -4.58 -5.65 17.84
C PRO A 333 -3.66 -6.14 16.71
N ILE A 334 -2.90 -7.20 16.98
CA ILE A 334 -2.03 -7.85 16.00
C ILE A 334 -2.70 -9.10 15.47
N VAL A 335 -2.72 -9.22 14.14
CA VAL A 335 -3.14 -10.42 13.41
C VAL A 335 -1.91 -11.31 13.19
N GLY A 336 -2.00 -12.57 13.63
CA GLY A 336 -0.87 -13.50 13.64
C GLY A 336 0.04 -13.31 14.87
N GLY A 337 1.28 -13.79 14.79
CA GLY A 337 2.30 -13.61 15.83
C GLY A 337 3.64 -13.29 15.19
N LEU A 338 4.68 -13.09 16.02
CA LEU A 338 6.04 -12.88 15.53
C LEU A 338 6.53 -14.11 14.78
N ASP A 339 6.95 -13.92 13.53
CA ASP A 339 7.56 -14.97 12.75
C ASP A 339 8.86 -15.49 13.39
N LYS A 340 9.10 -16.81 13.32
CA LYS A 340 10.30 -17.42 13.92
C LYS A 340 11.59 -16.97 13.23
N GLY A 341 11.54 -16.68 11.93
CA GLY A 341 12.65 -16.24 11.10
C GLY A 341 12.84 -14.71 11.08
N TYR A 342 12.21 -13.94 11.99
CA TYR A 342 12.26 -12.47 11.95
C TYR A 342 13.67 -11.86 12.05
N ARG A 343 14.65 -12.62 12.56
CA ARG A 343 16.07 -12.23 12.65
C ARG A 343 16.92 -12.70 11.47
N GLU A 344 16.35 -13.49 10.57
CA GLU A 344 17.04 -13.96 9.37
C GLU A 344 17.15 -12.83 8.34
N LYS A 345 17.93 -13.06 7.28
CA LYS A 345 18.04 -12.11 6.17
C LYS A 345 16.71 -12.06 5.41
N ARG A 346 15.95 -10.99 5.62
CA ARG A 346 14.65 -10.72 4.98
C ARG A 346 14.74 -9.70 3.83
N PHE A 347 15.95 -9.34 3.43
CA PHE A 347 16.23 -8.41 2.32
C PHE A 347 17.01 -9.09 1.20
N GLU A 348 16.44 -9.11 0.00
CA GLU A 348 17.11 -9.66 -1.17
C GLU A 348 16.63 -8.94 -2.44
N PHE A 349 17.57 -8.53 -3.28
CA PHE A 349 17.27 -8.06 -4.63
C PHE A 349 17.24 -9.27 -5.55
N VAL A 350 16.14 -9.46 -6.27
CA VAL A 350 16.02 -10.59 -7.21
C VAL A 350 16.19 -10.10 -8.64
N ILE A 351 15.45 -9.04 -9.04
CA ILE A 351 15.47 -8.45 -10.40
C ILE A 351 15.19 -6.96 -10.34
#